data_AF-A0A8J9T6J0-F1
#
_entry.id   AF-A0A8J9T6J0-F1
#
_cell.length_a   1.000
_cell.length_b   1.000
_cell.length_c   1.000
_cell.angle_alpha   90.00
_cell.angle_beta   90.00
_cell.angle_gamma   90.00
#
_symmetry.space_group_name_H-M   'P 1'
#
loop_
_entity.id
_entity.type
_entity.pdbx_description
1 polymer ?
#
loop_
_entity_poly.entity_id
_entity_poly.type
_entity_poly.pdbx_seq_one_letter_code
_entity_poly.pdbx_strand_id
1 'polypeptide(L)'
;GNDLMNKISDQIKSGARAFLTTEYKYLSGFVAVVFSVLLVLYTLDPPSGDKTDGIRYASCFLCGAVLSASAGWGGMAVATDANVRTTQAADTEGLGVALRVAFTGGAVMGFTVVGLGLLGLSIMFYL
;
A
#
# COMPACT_ATOMS: atom_id res chain seq x y z
N GLY A 1 -0.69 25.47 -0.38
CA GLY A 1 -1.71 26.47 -0.72
C GLY A 1 -1.69 27.59 0.29
N ASN A 2 -2.79 28.31 0.44
CA ASN A 2 -3.02 29.27 1.54
C ASN A 2 -2.92 28.58 2.92
N ASP A 3 -2.62 29.32 3.98
CA ASP A 3 -2.53 28.88 5.38
C ASP A 3 -3.74 28.05 5.82
N LEU A 4 -4.96 28.44 5.40
CA LEU A 4 -6.17 27.67 5.68
C LEU A 4 -6.13 26.28 5.03
N MET A 5 -5.69 26.20 3.76
CA MET A 5 -5.58 24.94 3.03
C MET A 5 -4.52 24.02 3.64
N ASN A 6 -3.38 24.58 4.07
CA ASN A 6 -2.33 23.81 4.71
C ASN A 6 -2.81 23.25 6.06
N LYS A 7 -3.51 24.06 6.86
CA LYS A 7 -4.10 23.64 8.14
C LYS A 7 -5.09 22.48 7.97
N ILE A 8 -5.98 22.55 6.97
CA ILE A 8 -6.93 21.46 6.67
C ILE A 8 -6.18 20.22 6.17
N SER A 9 -5.20 20.39 5.28
CA SER A 9 -4.38 19.28 4.77
C SER A 9 -3.67 18.53 5.89
N ASP A 10 -3.12 19.24 6.87
CA ASP A 10 -2.44 18.64 8.02
C ASP A 10 -3.40 17.85 8.92
N GLN A 11 -4.62 18.36 9.14
CA GLN A 11 -5.67 17.63 9.85
C GLN A 11 -6.03 16.32 9.12
N ILE A 12 -6.24 16.38 7.81
CA ILE A 12 -6.52 15.19 6.99
C ILE A 12 -5.37 14.19 7.06
N LYS A 13 -4.12 14.64 6.89
CA LYS A 13 -2.91 13.80 6.99
C LYS A 13 -2.79 13.11 8.35
N SER A 14 -3.03 13.86 9.42
CA SER A 14 -2.96 13.31 10.78
C SER A 14 -4.03 12.23 11.01
N GLY A 15 -5.27 12.47 10.57
CA GLY A 15 -6.36 11.50 10.67
C GLY A 15 -6.12 10.25 9.81
N ALA A 16 -5.65 10.45 8.58
CA ALA A 16 -5.30 9.38 7.65
C ALA A 16 -4.19 8.47 8.22
N ARG A 17 -3.13 9.07 8.79
CA ARG A 17 -2.05 8.31 9.45
C ARG A 17 -2.54 7.56 10.69
N ALA A 18 -3.39 8.18 11.51
CA ALA A 18 -3.96 7.53 12.69
C ALA A 18 -4.85 6.34 12.31
N PHE A 19 -5.66 6.50 11.25
CA PHE A 19 -6.48 5.43 10.71
C PHE A 19 -5.62 4.27 10.19
N LEU A 20 -4.65 4.52 9.31
CA LEU A 20 -3.77 3.48 8.77
C LEU A 20 -2.99 2.74 9.85
N THR A 21 -2.48 3.46 10.85
CA THR A 21 -1.74 2.84 11.96
C THR A 21 -2.65 1.86 12.73
N THR A 22 -3.90 2.26 12.94
CA THR A 22 -4.88 1.44 13.65
C THR A 22 -5.31 0.25 12.79
N GLU A 23 -5.63 0.49 11.52
CA GLU A 23 -5.98 -0.55 10.55
C GLU A 23 -4.86 -1.59 10.44
N TYR A 24 -3.61 -1.16 10.28
CA TYR A 24 -2.47 -2.05 10.10
C TYR A 24 -2.16 -2.84 11.37
N LYS A 25 -2.42 -2.26 12.54
CA LYS A 25 -2.32 -2.98 13.81
C LYS A 25 -3.26 -4.18 13.85
N TYR A 26 -4.54 -4.01 13.50
CA TYR A 26 -5.48 -5.13 13.45
C TYR A 26 -5.19 -6.08 12.28
N LEU A 27 -4.84 -5.54 11.11
CA LEU A 27 -4.51 -6.32 9.92
C LEU A 27 -3.29 -7.23 10.15
N SER A 28 -2.30 -6.78 10.92
CA SER A 28 -1.13 -7.60 11.27
C SER A 28 -1.51 -8.90 12.00
N GLY A 29 -2.53 -8.86 12.85
CA GLY A 29 -3.04 -10.04 13.54
C GLY A 29 -3.70 -11.02 12.57
N PHE A 30 -4.48 -10.50 11.62
CA PHE A 30 -5.09 -11.30 10.56
C PHE A 30 -4.02 -11.96 9.67
N VAL A 31 -3.00 -11.21 9.25
CA VAL A 31 -1.88 -11.72 8.45
C VAL A 31 -1.14 -12.82 9.20
N ALA A 32 -0.88 -12.67 10.50
CA ALA A 32 -0.23 -13.71 11.31
C ALA A 32 -1.05 -15.00 11.36
N VAL A 33 -2.38 -14.90 11.55
CA VAL A 33 -3.27 -16.07 11.55
C VAL A 33 -3.27 -16.79 10.20
N VAL A 34 -3.44 -16.05 9.10
CA VAL A 34 -3.43 -16.64 7.75
C VAL A 34 -2.07 -17.26 7.44
N PHE A 35 -0.97 -16.61 7.81
CA PHE A 35 0.38 -17.16 7.67
C PHE A 35 0.52 -18.50 8.41
N SER A 36 0.09 -18.59 9.68
CA SER A 36 0.14 -19.83 10.45
C SER A 36 -0.73 -20.93 9.84
N VAL A 37 -1.93 -20.58 9.36
CA VAL A 37 -2.83 -21.54 8.70
C VAL A 37 -2.21 -22.07 7.41
N LEU A 38 -1.67 -21.20 6.55
CA LEU A 38 -1.01 -21.60 5.31
C LEU A 38 0.20 -22.50 5.60
N LEU A 39 1.02 -22.14 6.58
CA LEU A 39 2.19 -22.94 6.96
C LEU A 39 1.77 -24.33 7.41
N VAL A 40 0.79 -24.45 8.31
CA VAL A 40 0.35 -25.75 8.83
C VAL A 40 -0.31 -26.60 7.73
N LEU A 41 -1.22 -26.03 6.95
CA LEU A 41 -1.94 -26.77 5.90
C LEU A 41 -0.98 -27.33 4.85
N TYR A 42 -0.10 -26.49 4.32
CA TYR A 42 0.82 -26.88 3.24
C TYR A 42 2.06 -27.64 3.73
N THR A 43 2.33 -27.69 5.03
CA THR A 43 3.31 -28.63 5.62
C THR A 43 2.70 -30.02 5.88
N LEU A 44 1.41 -30.10 6.22
CA LEU A 44 0.73 -31.36 6.49
C LEU A 44 0.31 -32.11 5.21
N ASP A 45 -0.14 -31.39 4.18
CA ASP A 45 -0.52 -31.97 2.89
C ASP A 45 0.13 -31.21 1.72
N PRO A 46 1.45 -31.39 1.52
CA PRO A 46 2.19 -30.65 0.50
C PRO A 46 1.82 -31.13 -0.92
N PRO A 47 1.46 -30.20 -1.84
CA PRO A 47 1.09 -30.54 -3.22
C PRO A 47 2.18 -31.30 -3.98
N SER A 48 3.45 -31.02 -3.68
CA SER A 48 4.62 -31.64 -4.33
C SER A 48 5.19 -32.82 -3.54
N GLY A 49 4.64 -33.14 -2.37
CA GLY A 49 5.19 -34.14 -1.44
C GLY A 49 6.37 -33.65 -0.58
N ASP A 50 6.85 -32.42 -0.78
CA ASP A 50 7.94 -31.80 -0.01
C ASP A 50 7.38 -30.91 1.11
N LYS A 51 7.77 -31.20 2.36
CA LYS A 51 7.34 -30.43 3.54
C LYS A 51 7.85 -28.98 3.55
N THR A 52 8.82 -28.67 2.69
CA THR A 52 9.36 -27.32 2.50
C THR A 52 8.37 -26.38 1.81
N ASP A 53 7.37 -26.92 1.10
CA ASP A 53 6.37 -26.14 0.38
C ASP A 53 5.54 -25.23 1.32
N GLY A 54 5.24 -25.69 2.53
CA GLY A 54 4.56 -24.88 3.53
C GLY A 54 5.31 -23.59 3.88
N ILE A 55 6.64 -23.66 3.96
CA ILE A 55 7.48 -22.48 4.23
C ILE A 55 7.48 -21.54 3.02
N ARG A 56 7.54 -22.08 1.79
CA ARG A 56 7.52 -21.29 0.55
C ARG A 56 6.21 -20.52 0.36
N TYR A 57 5.07 -21.18 0.49
CA TYR A 57 3.77 -20.51 0.33
C TYR A 57 3.53 -19.46 1.42
N ALA A 58 3.87 -19.79 2.67
CA ALA A 58 3.71 -18.86 3.79
C ALA A 58 4.65 -17.65 3.66
N SER A 59 5.91 -17.84 3.23
CA SER A 59 6.85 -16.73 3.03
C SER A 59 6.46 -15.83 1.86
N CYS A 60 5.96 -16.40 0.75
CA CYS A 60 5.40 -15.65 -0.37
C CYS A 60 4.21 -14.78 0.07
N PHE A 61 3.30 -15.34 0.87
CA PHE A 61 2.17 -14.59 1.43
C PHE A 61 2.63 -13.44 2.32
N LEU A 62 3.57 -13.70 3.25
CA LEU A 62 4.08 -12.68 4.16
C LEU A 62 4.81 -11.56 3.40
N CYS A 63 5.64 -11.90 2.43
CA CYS A 63 6.33 -10.93 1.57
C CYS A 63 5.33 -10.07 0.81
N GLY A 64 4.33 -10.69 0.18
CA GLY A 64 3.26 -9.98 -0.52
C GLY A 64 2.46 -9.05 0.40
N ALA A 65 2.13 -9.49 1.62
CA ALA A 65 1.43 -8.67 2.60
C ALA A 65 2.24 -7.42 3.01
N VAL A 66 3.56 -7.57 3.22
CA VAL A 66 4.46 -6.45 3.57
C VAL A 66 4.58 -5.48 2.39
N LEU A 67 4.75 -5.97 1.17
CA LEU A 67 4.82 -5.15 -0.03
C LEU A 67 3.49 -4.41 -0.27
N SER A 68 2.35 -5.08 -0.06
CA SER A 68 1.02 -4.45 -0.16
C SER A 68 0.83 -3.34 0.87
N ALA A 69 1.20 -3.59 2.14
CA ALA A 69 1.10 -2.60 3.21
C ALA A 69 2.02 -1.39 2.94
N SER A 70 3.25 -1.61 2.46
CA SER A 70 4.15 -0.50 2.12
C SER A 70 3.63 0.33 0.93
N ALA A 71 3.05 -0.32 -0.08
CA ALA A 71 2.40 0.37 -1.20
C ALA A 71 1.19 1.21 -0.76
N GLY A 72 0.35 0.68 0.13
CA GLY A 72 -0.81 1.38 0.67
C GLY A 72 -0.41 2.61 1.49
N TRP A 73 0.60 2.50 2.34
CA TRP A 73 1.11 3.62 3.12
C TRP A 73 1.69 4.73 2.25
N GLY A 74 2.54 4.36 1.27
CA GLY A 74 3.11 5.31 0.31
C GLY A 74 2.02 6.01 -0.52
N GLY A 75 1.04 5.24 -1.00
CA GLY A 75 -0.09 5.76 -1.76
C GLY A 75 -0.92 6.78 -0.99
N MET A 76 -1.22 6.50 0.29
CA MET A 76 -2.00 7.43 1.11
C MET A 76 -1.23 8.72 1.42
N ALA A 77 0.08 8.64 1.67
CA ALA A 77 0.91 9.82 1.86
C ALA A 77 0.85 10.73 0.62
N VAL A 78 1.06 10.18 -0.57
CA VAL A 78 1.02 10.95 -1.82
C VAL A 78 -0.38 11.50 -2.11
N ALA A 79 -1.44 10.73 -1.85
CA ALA A 79 -2.81 11.20 -2.07
C ALA A 79 -3.15 12.41 -1.17
N THR A 80 -2.81 12.35 0.11
CA THR A 80 -3.06 13.46 1.05
C THR A 80 -2.26 14.72 0.71
N ASP A 81 -1.05 14.57 0.15
CA ASP A 81 -0.24 15.68 -0.37
C ASP A 81 -0.77 16.23 -1.70
N ALA A 82 -1.25 15.36 -2.59
CA ALA A 82 -1.78 15.76 -3.90
C ALA A 82 -3.07 16.57 -3.78
N ASN A 83 -3.95 16.22 -2.83
CA ASN A 83 -5.24 16.87 -2.64
C ASN A 83 -5.11 18.40 -2.47
N VAL A 84 -4.21 18.87 -1.59
CA VAL A 84 -4.02 20.31 -1.36
C VAL A 84 -3.42 21.02 -2.58
N ARG A 85 -2.56 20.34 -3.35
CA ARG A 85 -1.96 20.88 -4.57
C ARG A 85 -3.00 20.99 -5.69
N THR A 86 -3.87 19.99 -5.81
CA THR A 86 -4.98 20.00 -6.77
C THR A 86 -5.99 21.10 -6.44
N THR A 87 -6.37 21.28 -5.15
CA THR A 87 -7.28 22.37 -4.76
C THR A 87 -6.68 23.73 -5.05
N GLN A 88 -5.40 23.94 -4.73
CA GLN A 88 -4.71 25.20 -5.07
C GLN A 88 -4.70 25.45 -6.58
N ALA A 89 -4.34 24.44 -7.38
CA ALA A 89 -4.30 24.57 -8.84
C ALA A 89 -5.68 24.84 -9.44
N ALA A 90 -6.75 24.27 -8.87
CA ALA A 90 -8.12 24.55 -9.30
C ALA A 90 -8.52 26.01 -9.04
N ASP A 91 -8.09 26.57 -7.90
CA ASP A 91 -8.37 27.94 -7.49
C ASP A 91 -7.58 28.98 -8.33
N THR A 92 -6.29 28.72 -8.62
CA THR A 92 -5.43 29.70 -9.30
C THR A 92 -5.28 29.50 -10.81
N GLU A 93 -5.37 28.27 -11.31
CA GLU A 93 -5.02 27.93 -12.70
C GLU A 93 -6.15 27.21 -13.45
N GLY A 94 -7.28 26.98 -12.79
CA GLY A 94 -8.47 26.36 -13.38
C GLY A 94 -8.39 24.83 -13.57
N LEU A 95 -9.42 24.27 -14.18
CA LEU A 95 -9.66 22.82 -14.20
C LEU A 95 -8.56 22.03 -14.92
N GLY A 96 -8.01 22.54 -16.03
CA GLY A 96 -7.04 21.81 -16.84
C GLY A 96 -5.76 21.48 -16.07
N VAL A 97 -5.21 22.46 -15.34
CA VAL A 97 -4.01 22.26 -14.52
C VAL A 97 -4.33 21.42 -13.29
N ALA A 98 -5.45 21.68 -12.62
CA ALA A 98 -5.89 20.89 -11.46
C ALA A 98 -6.01 19.39 -11.80
N LEU A 99 -6.60 19.08 -12.96
CA LEU A 99 -6.74 17.71 -13.44
C LEU A 99 -5.38 17.07 -13.69
N ARG A 100 -4.43 17.80 -14.29
CA ARG A 100 -3.06 17.30 -14.50
C ARG A 100 -2.36 17.00 -13.17
N VAL A 101 -2.51 17.85 -12.15
CA VAL A 101 -1.94 17.63 -10.81
C VAL A 101 -2.59 16.42 -10.12
N ALA A 102 -3.91 16.25 -10.25
CA ALA A 102 -4.61 15.09 -9.73
C ALA A 102 -4.14 13.78 -10.41
N PHE A 103 -4.01 13.80 -11.74
CA PHE A 103 -3.52 12.66 -12.51
C PHE A 103 -2.08 12.29 -12.18
N THR A 104 -1.18 13.26 -12.04
CA THR A 104 0.21 12.97 -11.65
C THR A 104 0.30 12.42 -10.23
N GLY A 105 -0.50 12.94 -9.30
CA GLY A 105 -0.65 12.37 -7.96
C GLY A 105 -1.13 10.92 -7.99
N GLY A 106 -2.15 10.61 -8.81
CA GLY A 106 -2.65 9.24 -8.99
C GLY A 106 -1.66 8.31 -9.69
N ALA A 107 -0.91 8.81 -10.67
CA ALA A 107 0.09 8.02 -11.40
C ALA A 107 1.19 7.50 -10.46
N VAL A 108 1.64 8.31 -9.49
CA VAL A 108 2.65 7.89 -8.50
C VAL A 108 2.15 6.70 -7.67
N MET A 109 0.88 6.70 -7.26
CA MET A 109 0.27 5.54 -6.58
C MET A 109 0.28 4.30 -7.48
N GLY A 110 -0.11 4.45 -8.75
CA GLY A 110 -0.10 3.35 -9.73
C GLY A 110 1.29 2.75 -9.93
N PHE A 111 2.31 3.59 -10.15
CA PHE A 111 3.69 3.13 -10.31
C PHE A 111 4.25 2.46 -9.05
N THR A 112 3.87 2.94 -7.86
CA THR A 112 4.32 2.33 -6.60
C THR A 112 3.75 0.92 -6.43
N VAL A 113 2.45 0.73 -6.70
CA VAL A 113 1.79 -0.58 -6.61
C VAL A 113 2.34 -1.56 -7.65
N VAL A 114 2.42 -1.14 -8.91
CA VAL A 114 2.92 -1.99 -10.00
C VAL A 114 4.40 -2.31 -9.79
N GLY A 115 5.21 -1.32 -9.40
CA GLY A 115 6.64 -1.50 -9.16
C GLY A 115 6.94 -2.48 -8.03
N LEU A 116 6.30 -2.31 -6.86
CA LEU A 116 6.46 -3.22 -5.74
C LEU A 116 5.87 -4.61 -6.03
N GLY A 117 4.76 -4.69 -6.75
CA GLY A 117 4.16 -5.96 -7.16
C GLY A 117 5.05 -6.77 -8.10
N LEU A 118 5.57 -6.13 -9.16
CA LEU A 118 6.50 -6.79 -10.10
C LEU A 118 7.82 -7.18 -9.43
N LEU A 119 8.35 -6.32 -8.55
CA LEU A 119 9.56 -6.62 -7.79
C LEU A 119 9.34 -7.83 -6.87
N GLY A 120 8.24 -7.85 -6.13
CA GLY A 120 7.90 -8.97 -5.24
C GLY A 120 7.72 -10.28 -5.99
N LEU A 121 6.96 -10.26 -7.09
CA LEU A 121 6.76 -11.42 -7.95
C LEU A 121 8.08 -11.91 -8.56
N SER A 122 8.94 -10.99 -9.03
CA SER A 122 10.22 -11.36 -9.62
C SER A 122 11.14 -12.04 -8.59
N ILE A 123 11.25 -11.48 -7.38
CA ILE A 123 12.08 -12.07 -6.32
C ILE A 123 11.57 -13.45 -5.94
N MET A 124 10.25 -13.59 -5.71
CA MET A 124 9.66 -14.88 -5.33
C MET A 124 9.65 -15.91 -6.46
N PHE A 125 9.68 -15.49 -7.73
CA PHE A 125 9.75 -16.41 -8.87
C PHE A 125 11.13 -17.06 -9.00
N TYR A 126 12.19 -16.33 -8.67
CA TYR A 126 13.56 -16.84 -8.74
C TYR A 126 14.01 -17.62 -7.50
N LEU A 127 13.26 -17.56 -6.40
CA LEU A 127 13.62 -18.08 -5.07
C LEU A 127 12.83 -19.35 -4.74
#